data_AF-A0A1F4KKP4-F1
#
_entry.id   AF-A0A1F4KKP4-F1
#
_cell.length_a   1.000
_cell.length_b   1.000
_cell.length_c   1.000
_cell.angle_alpha   90.00
_cell.angle_beta   90.00
_cell.angle_gamma   90.00
#
_symmetry.space_group_name_H-M   'P 1'
#
loop_
_entity.id
_entity.type
_entity.pdbx_description
1 polymer ?
#
loop_
_entity_poly.entity_id
_entity_poly.type
_entity_poly.pdbx_seq_one_letter_code
_entity_poly.pdbx_strand_id
1 'polypeptide(L)'
;MEHPETNTHDSHLTAVALQRIHARRLREVYRSAGWPCQDVVEIELLAAGLLERLVSPSGHERVRVTDAGIKYLACAAQNNRKVFSAHEALVDQVARTMARDGRLVWKGLSLRVFLPPVGTTPGKWKMCKPDVFSIRNSSVATYLEPVVHEIKVSRADLLGDLKRADKRNAYLDLGGQCWYVLGCDAKGRPIAKSEEVPPECGVMVCENNALTLVRVAPRRPAKELPFAVWIALAKAMPSHTTSDFVEGGDQALLGDENQRP
;
A
#
# COMPACT_ATOMS: atom_id res chain seq x y z
N MET A 1 30.52 -10.59 -63.36
CA MET A 1 30.25 -9.23 -62.85
C MET A 1 29.15 -9.39 -61.83
N GLU A 2 29.48 -9.04 -60.59
CA GLU A 2 28.77 -9.37 -59.35
C GLU A 2 27.37 -8.70 -59.23
N HIS A 3 26.58 -9.24 -58.30
CA HIS A 3 25.17 -8.99 -57.98
C HIS A 3 24.77 -7.51 -57.77
N PRO A 4 23.45 -7.24 -57.58
CA PRO A 4 23.01 -7.20 -56.19
C PRO A 4 21.73 -7.99 -55.94
N GLU A 5 21.81 -8.86 -54.93
CA GLU A 5 20.68 -9.47 -54.25
C GLU A 5 20.00 -8.40 -53.40
N THR A 6 18.70 -8.23 -53.61
CA THR A 6 17.85 -7.38 -52.77
C THR A 6 17.66 -8.06 -51.41
N ASN A 7 18.44 -7.64 -50.43
CA ASN A 7 18.34 -8.09 -49.06
C ASN A 7 17.15 -7.40 -48.38
N THR A 8 15.98 -8.03 -48.39
CA THR A 8 14.80 -7.59 -47.64
C THR A 8 15.04 -7.91 -46.17
N HIS A 9 15.56 -6.94 -45.41
CA HIS A 9 15.59 -7.02 -43.95
C HIS A 9 14.17 -6.87 -43.39
N ASP A 10 13.46 -8.00 -43.28
CA ASP A 10 12.22 -8.08 -42.52
C ASP A 10 12.58 -8.00 -41.02
N SER A 11 12.59 -6.78 -40.48
CA SER A 11 12.84 -6.54 -39.06
C SER A 11 11.58 -6.94 -38.29
N HIS A 12 11.53 -8.19 -37.82
CA HIS A 12 10.51 -8.62 -36.86
C HIS A 12 10.67 -7.81 -35.55
N LEU A 13 9.90 -6.74 -35.41
CA LEU A 13 9.71 -6.03 -34.15
C LEU A 13 9.04 -7.00 -33.18
N THR A 14 9.82 -7.50 -32.22
CA THR A 14 9.34 -8.37 -31.16
C THR A 14 8.28 -7.64 -30.33
N ALA A 15 7.14 -8.29 -30.09
CA ALA A 15 6.08 -7.75 -29.25
C ALA A 15 6.60 -7.45 -27.84
N VAL A 16 6.31 -6.25 -27.33
CA VAL A 16 6.72 -5.80 -25.99
C VAL A 16 6.11 -6.72 -24.91
N ALA A 17 6.96 -7.37 -24.13
CA ALA A 17 6.54 -8.23 -23.03
C ALA A 17 6.13 -7.40 -21.80
N LEU A 18 4.83 -7.14 -21.64
CA LEU A 18 4.32 -6.31 -20.56
C LEU A 18 4.40 -7.00 -19.19
N GLN A 19 4.99 -6.28 -18.23
CA GLN A 19 5.21 -6.74 -16.85
C GLN A 19 4.49 -5.87 -15.80
N ARG A 20 4.58 -6.24 -14.52
CA ARG A 20 3.94 -5.52 -13.40
C ARG A 20 4.32 -4.03 -13.32
N ILE A 21 5.53 -3.68 -13.73
CA ILE A 21 6.00 -2.28 -13.78
C ILE A 21 5.21 -1.42 -14.78
N HIS A 22 4.80 -1.99 -15.92
CA HIS A 22 4.00 -1.34 -16.95
C HIS A 22 2.59 -1.03 -16.42
N ALA A 23 1.95 -2.01 -15.77
CA ALA A 23 0.67 -1.82 -15.12
C ALA A 23 0.72 -0.78 -13.99
N ARG A 24 1.86 -0.67 -13.28
CA ARG A 24 2.08 0.39 -12.29
C ARG A 24 2.17 1.76 -12.96
N ARG A 25 3.02 1.92 -13.98
CA ARG A 25 3.19 3.19 -14.70
C ARG A 25 1.89 3.66 -15.37
N LEU A 26 1.13 2.77 -16.01
CA LEU A 26 -0.20 3.11 -16.55
C LEU A 26 -1.15 3.68 -15.49
N ARG A 27 -1.15 3.11 -14.27
CA ARG A 27 -1.97 3.65 -13.16
C ARG A 27 -1.49 5.01 -12.66
N GLU A 28 -0.18 5.24 -12.65
CA GLU A 28 0.39 6.54 -12.30
C GLU A 28 -0.06 7.60 -13.30
N VAL A 29 0.08 7.32 -14.61
CA VAL A 29 -0.36 8.22 -15.69
C VAL A 29 -1.88 8.46 -15.59
N TYR A 30 -2.69 7.41 -15.42
CA TYR A 30 -4.16 7.52 -15.29
C TYR A 30 -4.62 8.42 -14.13
N ARG A 31 -3.84 8.51 -13.04
CA ARG A 31 -4.16 9.33 -11.86
C ARG A 31 -3.52 10.73 -11.90
N SER A 32 -2.76 11.03 -12.95
CA SER A 32 -1.99 12.27 -13.05
C SER A 32 -2.48 13.10 -14.23
N ALA A 33 -1.93 14.31 -14.38
CA ALA A 33 -2.17 15.18 -15.53
C ALA A 33 -1.42 14.73 -16.82
N GLY A 34 -0.78 13.55 -16.82
CA GLY A 34 -0.15 12.99 -18.00
C GLY A 34 1.23 13.54 -18.32
N TRP A 35 2.05 13.87 -17.31
CA TRP A 35 3.41 14.36 -17.54
C TRP A 35 4.32 13.23 -18.08
N PRO A 36 5.00 13.43 -19.23
CA PRO A 36 5.89 12.42 -19.80
C PRO A 36 7.08 12.15 -18.89
N CYS A 37 7.42 10.87 -18.72
CA CYS A 37 8.62 10.43 -18.00
C CYS A 37 9.80 10.19 -18.95
N GLN A 38 9.54 9.98 -20.24
CA GLN A 38 10.55 9.76 -21.29
C GLN A 38 11.55 8.64 -20.97
N ASP A 39 11.10 7.60 -20.25
CA ASP A 39 11.89 6.43 -19.91
C ASP A 39 11.52 5.21 -20.77
N VAL A 40 12.29 4.12 -20.64
CA VAL A 40 12.08 2.88 -21.40
C VAL A 40 10.67 2.31 -21.17
N VAL A 41 10.15 2.37 -19.94
CA VAL A 41 8.81 1.87 -19.61
C VAL A 41 7.73 2.66 -20.36
N GLU A 42 7.88 3.98 -20.47
CA GLU A 42 6.98 4.80 -21.27
C GLU A 42 7.06 4.47 -22.76
N ILE A 43 8.27 4.27 -23.30
CA ILE A 43 8.48 3.86 -24.70
C ILE A 43 7.79 2.53 -24.98
N GLU A 44 7.95 1.54 -24.11
CA GLU A 44 7.32 0.22 -24.20
C GLU A 44 5.79 0.32 -24.15
N LEU A 45 5.24 1.18 -23.29
CA LEU A 45 3.80 1.42 -23.19
C LEU A 45 3.21 2.14 -24.42
N LEU A 46 3.95 3.08 -25.00
CA LEU A 46 3.60 3.76 -26.25
C LEU A 46 3.66 2.79 -27.43
N ALA A 47 4.71 1.99 -27.52
CA ALA A 47 4.87 0.96 -28.56
C ALA A 47 3.77 -0.10 -28.48
N ALA A 48 3.32 -0.44 -27.26
CA ALA A 48 2.20 -1.35 -27.04
C ALA A 48 0.81 -0.69 -27.26
N GLY A 49 0.74 0.61 -27.60
CA GLY A 49 -0.51 1.34 -27.80
C GLY A 49 -1.36 1.53 -26.53
N LEU A 50 -0.77 1.35 -25.35
CA LEU A 50 -1.45 1.52 -24.06
C LEU A 50 -1.39 2.96 -23.55
N LEU A 51 -0.39 3.72 -24.03
CA LEU A 51 -0.31 5.16 -23.92
C LEU A 51 -0.35 5.77 -25.32
N GLU A 52 -0.73 7.05 -25.38
CA GLU A 52 -0.52 7.88 -26.57
C GLU A 52 0.00 9.27 -26.17
N ARG A 53 0.77 9.89 -27.06
CA ARG A 53 1.26 11.26 -26.91
C ARG A 53 0.21 12.25 -27.42
N LEU A 54 0.00 13.31 -26.67
CA LEU A 54 -0.82 14.45 -27.03
C LEU A 54 0.04 15.71 -26.96
N VAL A 55 -0.13 16.60 -27.92
CA VAL A 55 0.45 17.95 -27.87
C VAL A 55 -0.61 18.88 -27.30
N SER A 56 -0.30 19.54 -26.18
CA SER A 56 -1.21 20.54 -25.63
C SER A 56 -1.32 21.74 -26.58
N PRO A 57 -2.43 22.52 -26.52
CA PRO A 57 -2.53 23.78 -27.26
C PRO A 57 -1.40 24.77 -26.92
N SER A 58 -0.80 24.65 -25.73
CA SER A 58 0.38 25.41 -25.30
C SER A 58 1.72 24.85 -25.80
N GLY A 59 1.72 23.80 -26.62
CA GLY A 59 2.90 23.24 -27.28
C GLY A 59 3.69 22.21 -26.46
N HIS A 60 3.24 21.84 -25.26
CA HIS A 60 3.92 20.85 -24.43
C HIS A 60 3.35 19.45 -24.65
N GLU A 61 4.21 18.43 -24.73
CA GLU A 61 3.78 17.03 -24.81
C GLU A 61 3.23 16.53 -23.47
N ARG A 62 2.15 15.74 -23.56
CA ARG A 62 1.58 14.95 -22.47
C ARG A 62 1.34 13.54 -22.95
N VAL A 63 1.23 12.61 -22.03
CA VAL A 63 0.82 11.22 -22.28
C VAL A 63 -0.54 10.97 -21.65
N ARG A 64 -1.44 10.29 -22.37
CA ARG A 64 -2.68 9.78 -21.78
C ARG A 64 -2.79 8.27 -21.95
N VAL A 65 -3.57 7.66 -21.07
CA VAL A 65 -3.92 6.25 -21.18
C VAL A 65 -4.98 6.08 -22.27
N THR A 66 -4.75 5.16 -23.21
CA THR A 66 -5.70 4.83 -24.29
C THR A 66 -6.79 3.89 -23.77
N ASP A 67 -7.86 3.67 -24.54
CA ASP A 67 -8.88 2.68 -24.21
C ASP A 67 -8.32 1.25 -24.08
N ALA A 68 -7.31 0.92 -24.90
CA ALA A 68 -6.58 -0.34 -24.77
C ALA A 68 -5.82 -0.41 -23.43
N GLY A 69 -5.20 0.71 -23.04
CA GLY A 69 -4.59 0.88 -21.71
C GLY A 69 -5.59 0.72 -20.56
N ILE A 70 -6.80 1.28 -20.68
CA ILE A 70 -7.87 1.11 -19.69
C ILE A 70 -8.33 -0.35 -19.59
N LYS A 71 -8.56 -1.02 -20.71
CA LYS A 71 -8.90 -2.47 -20.75
C LYS A 71 -7.79 -3.32 -20.13
N TYR A 72 -6.53 -3.01 -20.43
CA TYR A 72 -5.37 -3.67 -19.82
C TYR A 72 -5.35 -3.48 -18.29
N LEU A 73 -5.58 -2.26 -17.81
CA LEU A 73 -5.67 -1.97 -16.37
C LEU A 73 -6.83 -2.72 -15.71
N ALA A 74 -7.98 -2.82 -16.36
CA ALA A 74 -9.13 -3.57 -15.86
C ALA A 74 -8.83 -5.08 -15.77
N CYS A 75 -8.23 -5.67 -16.80
CA CYS A 75 -7.82 -7.08 -16.81
C CYS A 75 -6.76 -7.35 -15.73
N ALA A 76 -5.74 -6.49 -15.62
CA ALA A 76 -4.73 -6.58 -14.58
C ALA A 76 -5.35 -6.46 -13.17
N ALA A 77 -6.36 -5.59 -12.98
CA ALA A 77 -7.09 -5.47 -11.73
C ALA A 77 -7.91 -6.74 -11.43
N GLN A 78 -8.59 -7.34 -12.42
CA GLN A 78 -9.34 -8.58 -12.25
C GLN A 78 -8.44 -9.77 -11.93
N ASN A 79 -7.30 -9.91 -12.61
CA ASN A 79 -6.33 -10.96 -12.31
C ASN A 79 -5.72 -10.76 -10.92
N ASN A 80 -5.41 -9.53 -10.51
CA ASN A 80 -4.95 -9.27 -9.14
C ASN A 80 -6.02 -9.62 -8.09
N ARG A 81 -7.32 -9.38 -8.37
CA ARG A 81 -8.42 -9.83 -7.50
C ARG A 81 -8.53 -11.35 -7.45
N LYS A 82 -8.29 -12.06 -8.56
CA LYS A 82 -8.28 -13.54 -8.62
C LYS A 82 -7.08 -14.15 -7.90
N VAL A 83 -5.95 -13.44 -7.86
CA VAL A 83 -4.69 -13.84 -7.19
C VAL A 83 -4.65 -13.34 -5.73
N PHE A 84 -5.73 -12.73 -5.24
CA PHE A 84 -5.75 -12.12 -3.93
C PHE A 84 -5.72 -13.18 -2.82
N SER A 85 -4.59 -13.25 -2.11
CA SER A 85 -4.39 -14.24 -1.06
C SER A 85 -5.31 -13.94 0.13
N ALA A 86 -5.62 -14.97 0.93
CA ALA A 86 -6.37 -14.78 2.17
C ALA A 86 -5.72 -13.75 3.10
N HIS A 87 -4.37 -13.66 3.09
CA HIS A 87 -3.61 -12.65 3.82
C HIS A 87 -3.93 -11.24 3.32
N GLU A 88 -3.77 -10.99 2.02
CA GLU A 88 -4.04 -9.67 1.43
C GLU A 88 -5.51 -9.27 1.63
N ALA A 89 -6.45 -10.23 1.61
CA ALA A 89 -7.85 -9.97 1.91
C ALA A 89 -8.09 -9.51 3.33
N LEU A 90 -7.42 -10.14 4.29
CA LEU A 90 -7.50 -9.72 5.67
C LEU A 90 -6.79 -8.37 5.91
N VAL A 91 -5.66 -8.12 5.24
CA VAL A 91 -4.97 -6.81 5.23
C VAL A 91 -5.90 -5.70 4.77
N ASP A 92 -6.59 -5.91 3.66
CA ASP A 92 -7.54 -4.93 3.14
C ASP A 92 -8.75 -4.73 4.07
N GLN A 93 -9.25 -5.80 4.69
CA GLN A 93 -10.38 -5.69 5.61
C GLN A 93 -10.01 -4.90 6.88
N VAL A 94 -8.83 -5.15 7.45
CA VAL A 94 -8.30 -4.39 8.58
C VAL A 94 -8.08 -2.94 8.18
N ALA A 95 -7.46 -2.69 7.02
CA ALA A 95 -7.20 -1.33 6.57
C ALA A 95 -8.49 -0.52 6.36
N ARG A 96 -9.51 -1.10 5.73
CA ARG A 96 -10.84 -0.48 5.57
C ARG A 96 -11.51 -0.19 6.90
N THR A 97 -11.42 -1.12 7.86
CA THR A 97 -12.02 -0.95 9.19
C THR A 97 -11.35 0.21 9.93
N MET A 98 -10.01 0.26 9.96
CA MET A 98 -9.28 1.35 10.60
C MET A 98 -9.55 2.70 9.94
N ALA A 99 -9.63 2.75 8.61
CA ALA A 99 -9.97 3.97 7.89
C ALA A 99 -11.41 4.43 8.16
N ARG A 100 -12.38 3.49 8.24
CA ARG A 100 -13.76 3.78 8.66
C ARG A 100 -13.82 4.33 10.08
N ASP A 101 -12.93 3.88 10.95
CA ASP A 101 -12.77 4.38 12.32
C ASP A 101 -12.02 5.74 12.37
N GLY A 102 -11.83 6.41 11.24
CA GLY A 102 -11.27 7.76 11.14
C GLY A 102 -9.74 7.82 11.22
N ARG A 103 -9.05 6.69 11.05
CA ARG A 103 -7.59 6.63 11.07
C ARG A 103 -7.00 6.83 9.68
N LEU A 104 -5.80 7.41 9.61
CA LEU A 104 -4.97 7.35 8.41
C LEU A 104 -4.24 6.01 8.39
N VAL A 105 -4.25 5.31 7.26
CA VAL A 105 -3.82 3.90 7.18
C VAL A 105 -2.83 3.69 6.05
N TRP A 106 -1.80 2.88 6.26
CA TRP A 106 -0.84 2.44 5.25
C TRP A 106 -0.69 0.92 5.28
N LYS A 107 -0.54 0.31 4.11
CA LYS A 107 -0.27 -1.13 3.93
C LYS A 107 1.14 -1.35 3.41
N GLY A 108 1.79 -2.42 3.85
CA GLY A 108 3.10 -2.83 3.33
C GLY A 108 4.21 -1.78 3.46
N LEU A 109 4.11 -0.92 4.48
CA LEU A 109 5.04 0.19 4.73
C LEU A 109 6.37 -0.36 5.25
N SER A 110 7.49 0.07 4.67
CA SER A 110 8.83 -0.29 5.16
C SER A 110 9.33 0.79 6.11
N LEU A 111 9.43 0.46 7.39
CA LEU A 111 9.80 1.36 8.47
C LEU A 111 11.14 0.97 9.07
N ARG A 112 11.98 1.95 9.34
CA ARG A 112 13.26 1.75 10.01
C ARG A 112 13.10 2.10 11.49
N VAL A 113 13.29 1.12 12.37
CA VAL A 113 13.15 1.26 13.82
C VAL A 113 14.50 1.04 14.48
N PHE A 114 14.85 1.91 15.42
CA PHE A 114 16.03 1.70 16.26
C PHE A 114 15.63 0.86 17.47
N LEU A 115 16.25 -0.31 17.63
CA LEU A 115 16.10 -1.12 18.83
C LEU A 115 17.17 -0.68 19.84
N PRO A 116 16.79 -0.24 21.04
CA PRO A 116 17.78 0.14 22.06
C PRO A 116 18.61 -1.08 22.50
N PRO A 117 19.82 -0.85 23.02
CA PRO A 117 20.64 -1.93 23.59
C PRO A 117 19.93 -2.62 24.76
N VAL A 118 20.11 -3.93 24.88
CA VAL A 118 19.57 -4.74 25.98
C VAL A 118 20.69 -5.59 26.57
N GLY A 119 21.03 -5.35 27.84
CA GLY A 119 22.17 -6.00 28.49
C GLY A 119 23.47 -5.70 27.75
N THR A 120 24.14 -6.74 27.26
CA THR A 120 25.37 -6.65 26.47
C THR A 120 25.12 -6.53 24.95
N THR A 121 23.87 -6.60 24.50
CA THR A 121 23.54 -6.53 23.07
C THR A 121 23.49 -5.06 22.64
N PRO A 122 24.30 -4.62 21.66
CA PRO A 122 24.28 -3.24 21.18
C PRO A 122 22.96 -2.90 20.49
N GLY A 123 22.58 -1.62 20.55
CA GLY A 123 21.41 -1.12 19.84
C GLY A 123 21.60 -1.28 18.32
N LYS A 124 20.54 -1.64 17.62
CA LYS A 124 20.60 -1.93 16.18
C LYS A 124 19.41 -1.34 15.44
N TRP A 125 19.67 -0.87 14.22
CA TRP A 125 18.61 -0.51 13.30
C TRP A 125 18.00 -1.77 12.68
N LYS A 126 16.67 -1.83 12.64
CA LYS A 126 15.92 -2.92 12.05
C LYS A 126 14.91 -2.38 11.05
N MET A 127 14.84 -3.03 9.89
CA MET A 127 13.75 -2.82 8.95
C MET A 127 12.55 -3.66 9.39
N CYS A 128 11.42 -2.98 9.51
CA CYS A 128 10.13 -3.51 9.93
C CYS A 128 9.13 -3.25 8.81
N LYS A 129 8.27 -4.23 8.52
CA LYS A 129 7.23 -4.11 7.51
C LYS A 129 5.90 -4.57 8.10
N PRO A 130 5.21 -3.72 8.89
CA PRO A 130 3.89 -4.04 9.39
C PRO A 130 2.93 -4.30 8.23
N ASP A 131 1.99 -5.23 8.42
CA ASP A 131 0.95 -5.52 7.44
C ASP A 131 0.03 -4.29 7.26
N VAL A 132 -0.45 -3.74 8.38
CA VAL A 132 -1.18 -2.47 8.42
C VAL A 132 -0.58 -1.57 9.51
N PHE A 133 -0.23 -0.35 9.13
CA PHE A 133 0.16 0.74 10.04
C PHE A 133 -0.91 1.82 10.00
N SER A 134 -1.30 2.38 11.14
CA SER A 134 -2.27 3.47 11.16
C SER A 134 -2.00 4.48 12.27
N ILE A 135 -2.39 5.73 12.03
CA ILE A 135 -2.34 6.81 13.03
C ILE A 135 -3.73 7.46 13.11
N ARG A 136 -4.06 8.01 14.28
CA ARG A 136 -5.23 8.87 14.44
C ARG A 136 -5.08 10.09 13.54
N ASN A 137 -6.16 10.47 12.85
CA ASN A 137 -6.20 11.73 12.12
C ASN A 137 -6.28 12.90 13.11
N SER A 138 -5.20 13.66 13.24
CA SER A 138 -5.05 14.72 14.24
C SER A 138 -4.14 15.84 13.71
N SER A 139 -4.41 17.08 14.11
CA SER A 139 -3.54 18.24 13.86
C SER A 139 -2.41 18.37 14.89
N VAL A 140 -2.46 17.61 16.00
CA VAL A 140 -1.46 17.60 17.07
C VAL A 140 -0.62 16.33 16.96
N ALA A 141 0.68 16.50 16.76
CA ALA A 141 1.63 15.40 16.50
C ALA A 141 1.72 14.36 17.64
N THR A 142 1.52 14.78 18.89
CA THR A 142 1.56 13.89 20.06
C THR A 142 0.30 13.04 20.22
N TYR A 143 -0.78 13.35 19.49
CA TYR A 143 -2.06 12.64 19.56
C TYR A 143 -2.24 11.60 18.44
N LEU A 144 -1.18 11.30 17.71
CA LEU A 144 -1.24 10.41 16.54
C LEU A 144 -1.50 8.95 16.89
N GLU A 145 -1.25 8.53 18.14
CA GLU A 145 -1.56 7.18 18.64
C GLU A 145 -1.28 6.09 17.58
N PRO A 146 -0.02 5.87 17.17
CA PRO A 146 0.27 4.92 16.11
C PRO A 146 -0.20 3.51 16.48
N VAL A 147 -0.50 2.67 15.50
CA VAL A 147 -0.95 1.30 15.73
C VAL A 147 -0.42 0.41 14.63
N VAL A 148 0.20 -0.71 15.02
CA VAL A 148 0.58 -1.79 14.12
C VAL A 148 -0.43 -2.92 14.23
N HIS A 149 -0.95 -3.39 13.09
CA HIS A 149 -1.65 -4.66 12.98
C HIS A 149 -0.78 -5.62 12.17
N GLU A 150 -0.45 -6.76 12.77
CA GLU A 150 0.23 -7.88 12.16
C GLU A 150 -0.80 -9.00 11.93
N ILE A 151 -0.89 -9.47 10.69
CA ILE A 151 -1.98 -10.30 10.21
C ILE A 151 -1.48 -11.72 10.02
N LYS A 152 -2.27 -12.69 10.49
CA LYS A 152 -1.94 -14.12 10.40
C LYS A 152 -3.15 -14.91 9.94
N VAL A 153 -3.02 -15.57 8.80
CA VAL A 153 -4.07 -16.42 8.20
C VAL A 153 -3.76 -17.91 8.25
N SER A 154 -2.60 -18.30 8.80
CA SER A 154 -2.26 -19.70 9.02
C SER A 154 -1.60 -19.91 10.38
N ARG A 155 -1.82 -21.09 10.97
CA ARG A 155 -1.23 -21.46 12.26
C ARG A 155 0.29 -21.56 12.21
N ALA A 156 0.84 -22.03 11.08
CA ALA A 156 2.28 -22.11 10.90
C ALA A 156 2.96 -20.73 10.88
N ASP A 157 2.38 -19.77 10.13
CA ASP A 157 2.89 -18.39 10.09
C ASP A 157 2.79 -17.71 11.46
N LEU A 158 1.66 -17.88 12.16
CA LEU A 158 1.51 -17.36 13.53
C LEU A 158 2.59 -17.90 14.47
N LEU A 159 2.78 -19.22 14.53
CA LEU A 159 3.78 -19.82 15.43
C LEU A 159 5.21 -19.41 15.06
N GLY A 160 5.51 -19.23 13.78
CA GLY A 160 6.78 -18.69 13.32
C GLY A 160 7.01 -17.25 13.78
N ASP A 161 5.97 -16.42 13.75
CA ASP A 161 6.03 -15.03 14.16
C ASP A 161 6.15 -14.86 15.68
N LEU A 162 5.39 -15.63 16.47
CA LEU A 162 5.37 -15.56 17.93
C LEU A 162 6.75 -15.82 18.56
N LYS A 163 7.58 -16.64 17.92
CA LYS A 163 8.97 -16.91 18.33
C LYS A 163 9.89 -15.68 18.20
N ARG A 164 9.51 -14.65 17.44
CA ARG A 164 10.35 -13.50 17.10
C ARG A 164 10.08 -12.31 18.02
N ALA A 165 10.48 -12.43 19.28
CA ALA A 165 10.31 -11.35 20.29
C ALA A 165 10.88 -10.00 19.81
N ASP A 166 12.05 -9.98 19.16
CA ASP A 166 12.65 -8.77 18.58
C ASP A 166 11.76 -8.07 17.54
N LYS A 167 10.92 -8.81 16.81
CA LYS A 167 10.02 -8.23 15.80
C LYS A 167 8.86 -7.52 16.52
N ARG A 168 8.27 -8.22 17.50
CA ARG A 168 7.19 -7.69 18.34
C ARG A 168 7.62 -6.46 19.13
N ASN A 169 8.80 -6.49 19.75
CA ASN A 169 9.35 -5.35 20.47
C ASN A 169 9.55 -4.14 19.56
N ALA A 170 10.01 -4.35 18.32
CA ALA A 170 10.13 -3.27 17.34
C ALA A 170 8.78 -2.63 17.00
N TYR A 171 7.71 -3.42 16.87
CA TYR A 171 6.36 -2.92 16.61
C TYR A 171 5.75 -2.19 17.80
N LEU A 172 6.00 -2.69 19.01
CA LEU A 172 5.58 -2.03 20.24
C LEU A 172 6.30 -0.70 20.44
N ASP A 173 7.59 -0.61 20.10
CA ASP A 173 8.34 0.66 20.15
C ASP A 173 7.91 1.64 19.05
N LEU A 174 7.57 1.13 17.87
CA LEU A 174 7.11 1.93 16.73
C LEU A 174 5.68 2.47 16.93
N GLY A 175 4.77 1.61 17.38
CA GLY A 175 3.35 1.89 17.45
C GLY A 175 2.84 2.20 18.85
N GLY A 176 3.53 1.85 19.92
CA GLY A 176 2.93 1.86 21.26
C GLY A 176 1.81 0.81 21.47
N GLN A 177 1.20 0.32 20.39
CA GLN A 177 0.28 -0.81 20.34
C GLN A 177 0.62 -1.73 19.15
N CYS A 178 0.61 -3.03 19.43
CA CYS A 178 0.75 -4.08 18.41
C CYS A 178 -0.44 -5.04 18.53
N TRP A 179 -1.14 -5.24 17.43
CA TRP A 179 -2.32 -6.09 17.32
C TRP A 179 -2.02 -7.29 16.43
N TYR A 180 -2.37 -8.49 16.91
CA TYR A 180 -2.46 -9.67 16.05
C TYR A 180 -3.89 -9.79 15.54
N VAL A 181 -4.05 -9.83 14.23
CA VAL A 181 -5.36 -10.09 13.59
C VAL A 181 -5.34 -11.49 12.99
N LEU A 182 -6.17 -12.36 13.54
CA LEU A 182 -6.19 -13.78 13.22
C LEU A 182 -7.29 -14.09 12.21
N GLY A 183 -6.92 -14.74 11.11
CA GLY A 183 -7.88 -15.35 10.19
C GLY A 183 -8.47 -16.65 10.74
N CYS A 184 -9.26 -17.31 9.90
CA CYS A 184 -9.85 -18.61 10.20
C CYS A 184 -9.17 -19.75 9.42
N ASP A 185 -9.24 -20.96 9.98
CA ASP A 185 -8.91 -22.20 9.29
C ASP A 185 -9.97 -22.56 8.24
N ALA A 186 -9.74 -23.64 7.47
CA ALA A 186 -10.68 -24.11 6.45
C ALA A 186 -12.06 -24.53 7.00
N LYS A 187 -12.19 -24.69 8.31
CA LYS A 187 -13.46 -25.00 9.01
C LYS A 187 -14.12 -23.74 9.57
N GLY A 188 -13.60 -22.56 9.26
CA GLY A 188 -14.14 -21.28 9.72
C GLY A 188 -13.83 -20.96 11.18
N ARG A 189 -12.86 -21.65 11.82
CA ARG A 189 -12.50 -21.42 13.22
C ARG A 189 -11.24 -20.55 13.31
N PRO A 190 -11.09 -19.67 14.31
CA PRO A 190 -9.89 -18.86 14.47
C PRO A 190 -8.62 -19.73 14.53
N ILE A 191 -7.55 -19.29 13.87
CA ILE A 191 -6.30 -20.09 13.78
C ILE A 191 -5.59 -20.29 15.14
N ALA A 192 -5.94 -19.48 16.15
CA ALA A 192 -5.44 -19.56 17.52
C ALA A 192 -6.39 -18.84 18.49
N LYS A 193 -6.22 -19.13 19.79
CA LYS A 193 -6.87 -18.41 20.89
C LYS A 193 -6.07 -17.17 21.30
N SER A 194 -6.71 -16.23 21.98
CA SER A 194 -6.05 -15.03 22.50
C SER A 194 -4.91 -15.32 23.47
N GLU A 195 -5.02 -16.39 24.27
CA GLU A 195 -4.03 -16.76 25.29
C GLU A 195 -2.71 -17.24 24.67
N GLU A 196 -2.74 -17.66 23.40
CA GLU A 196 -1.54 -18.05 22.65
C GLU A 196 -0.75 -16.82 22.18
N VAL A 197 -1.38 -15.64 22.10
CA VAL A 197 -0.72 -14.38 21.72
C VAL A 197 -0.17 -13.68 22.97
N PRO A 198 1.06 -13.13 22.93
CA PRO A 198 1.67 -12.43 24.05
C PRO A 198 0.75 -11.35 24.65
N PRO A 199 0.66 -11.25 26.00
CA PRO A 199 -0.30 -10.39 26.70
C PRO A 199 -0.08 -8.89 26.44
N GLU A 200 1.12 -8.50 26.03
CA GLU A 200 1.44 -7.13 25.61
C GLU A 200 0.84 -6.73 24.25
N CYS A 201 0.17 -7.66 23.55
CA CYS A 201 -0.47 -7.42 22.27
C CYS A 201 -2.00 -7.57 22.33
N GLY A 202 -2.68 -6.75 21.53
CA GLY A 202 -4.11 -6.91 21.26
C GLY A 202 -4.37 -8.07 20.32
N VAL A 203 -5.60 -8.60 20.36
CA VAL A 203 -6.04 -9.72 19.52
C VAL A 203 -7.39 -9.37 18.92
N MET A 204 -7.45 -9.44 17.60
CA MET A 204 -8.68 -9.42 16.82
C MET A 204 -8.77 -10.70 16.02
N VAL A 205 -10.00 -11.12 15.73
CA VAL A 205 -10.28 -12.30 14.92
C VAL A 205 -11.19 -11.88 13.78
N CYS A 206 -10.91 -12.36 12.57
CA CYS A 206 -11.78 -12.19 11.42
C CYS A 206 -12.60 -13.46 11.18
N GLU A 207 -13.88 -13.41 11.50
CA GLU A 207 -14.86 -14.48 11.26
C GLU A 207 -15.92 -13.95 10.30
N ASN A 208 -16.25 -14.71 9.26
CA ASN A 208 -17.27 -14.32 8.26
C ASN A 208 -17.07 -12.89 7.71
N ASN A 209 -15.81 -12.51 7.48
CA ASN A 209 -15.40 -11.16 7.03
C ASN A 209 -15.72 -10.02 8.02
N ALA A 210 -16.06 -10.33 9.27
CA ALA A 210 -16.24 -9.36 10.34
C ALA A 210 -15.06 -9.44 11.31
N LEU A 211 -14.52 -8.28 11.70
CA LEU A 211 -13.47 -8.18 12.70
C LEU A 211 -14.07 -8.08 14.10
N THR A 212 -13.77 -9.05 14.94
CA THR A 212 -14.20 -9.11 16.34
C THR A 212 -13.01 -8.85 17.26
N LEU A 213 -13.19 -7.93 18.22
CA LEU A 213 -12.22 -7.68 19.28
C LEU A 213 -12.27 -8.83 20.30
N VAL A 214 -11.13 -9.50 20.53
CA VAL A 214 -11.00 -10.56 21.54
C VAL A 214 -10.20 -10.09 22.76
N ARG A 215 -9.14 -9.31 22.53
CA ARG A 215 -8.35 -8.69 23.61
C ARG A 215 -7.86 -7.32 23.20
N VAL A 216 -8.04 -6.32 24.05
CA VAL A 216 -7.54 -4.97 23.83
C VAL A 216 -6.01 -4.94 23.95
N ALA A 217 -5.32 -4.26 23.03
CA ALA A 217 -3.89 -4.00 23.19
C ALA A 217 -3.66 -3.04 24.36
N PRO A 218 -2.75 -3.35 25.30
CA PRO A 218 -2.36 -2.41 26.35
C PRO A 218 -1.88 -1.09 25.75
N ARG A 219 -2.47 0.03 26.17
CA ARG A 219 -2.03 1.36 25.73
C ARG A 219 -0.72 1.71 26.40
N ARG A 220 0.30 2.00 25.59
CA ARG A 220 1.53 2.66 26.05
C ARG A 220 1.43 4.15 25.70
N PRO A 221 1.98 5.06 26.52
CA PRO A 221 2.06 6.47 26.17
C PRO A 221 2.66 6.62 24.77
N ALA A 222 1.96 7.32 23.88
CA ALA A 222 2.43 7.52 22.53
C ALA A 222 3.69 8.38 22.56
N LYS A 223 4.83 7.80 22.18
CA LYS A 223 6.04 8.59 21.86
C LYS A 223 5.75 9.40 20.60
N GLU A 224 6.34 10.59 20.48
CA GLU A 224 6.37 11.29 19.21
C GLU A 224 6.93 10.38 18.11
N LEU A 225 6.32 10.42 16.93
CA LEU A 225 6.80 9.62 15.81
C LEU A 225 8.23 10.05 15.44
N PRO A 226 9.20 9.12 15.36
CA PRO A 226 10.53 9.44 14.90
C PRO A 226 10.50 10.07 13.51
N PHE A 227 11.37 11.05 13.24
CA PHE A 227 11.42 11.73 11.94
C PHE A 227 11.56 10.77 10.75
N ALA A 228 12.32 9.68 10.91
CA ALA A 228 12.43 8.64 9.86
C ALA A 228 11.09 7.99 9.51
N VAL A 229 10.16 7.86 10.47
CA VAL A 229 8.81 7.34 10.23
C VAL A 229 7.98 8.38 9.46
N TRP A 230 8.07 9.67 9.83
CA TRP A 230 7.43 10.75 9.07
C TRP A 230 7.85 10.75 7.60
N ILE A 231 9.14 10.62 7.31
CA ILE A 231 9.64 10.56 5.94
C ILE A 231 9.09 9.33 5.20
N ALA A 232 8.96 8.18 5.87
CA ALA A 232 8.38 6.98 5.28
C ALA A 232 6.90 7.16 4.97
N LEU A 233 6.13 7.80 5.86
CA LEU A 233 4.71 8.11 5.65
C LEU A 233 4.52 9.12 4.52
N ALA A 234 5.33 10.18 4.47
CA ALA A 234 5.24 11.21 3.42
C ALA A 234 5.56 10.65 2.01
N LYS A 235 6.41 9.63 1.92
CA LYS A 235 6.72 8.93 0.65
C LYS A 235 5.65 7.93 0.23
N ALA A 236 4.74 7.55 1.13
CA ALA A 236 3.75 6.50 0.90
C ALA A 236 2.34 7.06 0.82
N MET A 237 1.57 6.63 -0.18
CA MET A 237 0.16 7.00 -0.28
C MET A 237 -0.66 6.23 0.77
N PRO A 238 -1.46 6.90 1.62
CA PRO A 238 -2.36 6.22 2.54
C PRO A 238 -3.42 5.41 1.77
N SER A 239 -3.90 4.33 2.39
CA SER A 239 -5.02 3.53 1.91
C SER A 239 -6.32 4.29 2.18
N HIS A 240 -7.06 4.57 1.12
CA HIS A 240 -8.38 5.20 1.21
C HIS A 240 -9.47 4.12 1.17
N THR A 241 -10.45 4.19 2.07
CA THR A 241 -11.70 3.46 1.88
C THR A 241 -12.44 4.14 0.73
N THR A 242 -12.61 3.44 -0.38
CA THR A 242 -13.56 3.84 -1.42
C THR A 242 -14.96 3.53 -0.89
N SER A 243 -15.46 4.37 0.00
CA SER A 243 -16.87 4.41 0.38
C SER A 243 -17.29 5.87 0.35
N ASP A 244 -18.19 6.15 -0.59
CA ASP A 244 -19.05 7.33 -0.66
C ASP A 244 -18.37 8.67 -1.01
N PHE A 245 -17.66 8.70 -2.14
CA PHE A 245 -17.84 9.86 -3.04
C PHE A 245 -19.17 9.65 -3.78
N VAL A 246 -20.27 9.86 -3.06
CA VAL A 246 -21.48 10.36 -3.73
C VAL A 246 -21.07 11.71 -4.31
N GLU A 247 -21.30 11.90 -5.60
CA GLU A 247 -21.11 13.18 -6.30
C GLU A 247 -21.66 14.34 -5.45
N GLY A 248 -20.80 15.28 -5.08
CA GLY A 248 -21.19 16.40 -4.24
C GLY A 248 -20.00 17.25 -3.83
N GLY A 249 -19.57 18.11 -4.76
CA GLY A 249 -18.72 19.30 -4.61
C GLY A 249 -17.80 19.44 -3.40
N ASP A 250 -16.48 19.41 -3.64
CA ASP A 250 -15.54 20.29 -2.91
C ASP A 250 -14.19 20.40 -3.64
N GLN A 251 -14.24 20.80 -4.90
CA GLN A 251 -13.18 21.58 -5.53
C GLN A 251 -13.79 22.88 -6.04
N ALA A 252 -14.14 23.78 -5.11
CA ALA A 252 -14.24 25.19 -5.47
C ALA A 252 -12.83 25.66 -5.83
N LEU A 253 -12.63 25.98 -7.11
CA LEU A 253 -11.45 26.70 -7.60
C LEU A 253 -11.24 27.94 -6.71
N LEU A 254 -10.13 27.98 -5.98
CA LEU A 254 -9.59 29.24 -5.48
C LEU A 254 -8.99 29.99 -6.66
N GLY A 255 -9.75 30.96 -7.19
CA GLY A 255 -9.25 31.92 -8.17
C GLY A 255 -10.33 32.51 -9.05
N ASP A 256 -11.19 33.35 -8.49
CA ASP A 256 -11.69 34.51 -9.22
C ASP A 256 -11.91 35.68 -8.25
N GLU A 257 -10.80 36.33 -7.89
CA GLU A 257 -10.84 37.68 -7.31
C GLU A 257 -11.05 38.68 -8.44
N ASN A 258 -12.30 38.86 -8.86
CA ASN A 258 -12.72 40.11 -9.47
C ASN A 258 -14.23 40.26 -9.38
N GLN A 259 -14.70 40.79 -8.25
CA GLN A 259 -15.74 41.82 -8.17
C GLN A 259 -16.20 41.95 -6.72
N ARG A 260 -15.84 43.07 -6.09
CA ARG A 260 -16.68 43.71 -5.07
C ARG A 260 -17.13 45.07 -5.62
N PRO A 261 -18.34 45.52 -5.25
CA PRO A 261 -18.95 46.74 -5.77
C PRO A 261 -18.16 48.00 -5.43
#